data_AF-A0A4U2ZZF9-F1
#
_entry.id   AF-A0A4U2ZZF9-F1
#
_cell.length_a   1.000
_cell.length_b   1.000
_cell.length_c   1.000
_cell.angle_alpha   90.00
_cell.angle_beta   90.00
_cell.angle_gamma   90.00
#
_symmetry.space_group_name_H-M   'P 1'
#
loop_
_entity.id
_entity.type
_entity.pdbx_description
1 polymer ?
#
loop_
_entity_poly.entity_id
_entity_poly.type
_entity_poly.pdbx_seq_one_letter_code
_entity_poly.pdbx_strand_id
1 'polypeptide(L)'
;KECDKWEKSFFICDICIVLTSIFTLEWYLFNQPNLNIFSLSLGDVFLSFLYPIADLLFLLLGVSLFFRPTIFNSKRKIYIFIFVLISSATFNYIYFYLNNHLSTETITLLRLLYRIPILFIAIAGSISADRNSHKNYFIVNPIIGKKALVVFPYLAVAILIGFTLKEQTSSSTLITGNCITFIFVLIRHSIVRMQNNSLTKRLQAFNAQLEEKVTLRTSDLVHKSEALSQKQQKFKSLYEYHPDPIFTIDLHGVFLNVNQAGS
;
A
#
# COMPACT_ATOMS: atom_id res chain seq x y z
N LYS A 1 0.26 -10.93 11.70
CA LYS A 1 0.03 -10.29 10.38
C LYS A 1 1.36 -9.74 9.93
N GLU A 2 2.08 -10.47 9.08
CA GLU A 2 3.24 -9.94 8.35
C GLU A 2 2.76 -8.70 7.59
N CYS A 3 3.10 -7.51 8.09
CA CYS A 3 3.02 -6.31 7.28
C CYS A 3 3.99 -6.57 6.12
N ASP A 4 3.41 -6.81 4.95
CA ASP A 4 4.04 -7.42 3.78
C ASP A 4 5.39 -6.75 3.52
N LYS A 5 6.49 -7.53 3.53
CA LYS A 5 7.85 -7.03 3.31
C LYS A 5 7.90 -6.13 2.06
N TRP A 6 7.12 -6.50 1.05
CA TRP A 6 6.93 -5.75 -0.19
C TRP A 6 6.29 -4.37 0.04
N GLU A 7 5.25 -4.27 0.87
CA GLU A 7 4.57 -2.99 1.15
C GLU A 7 5.50 -1.96 1.80
N LYS A 8 6.39 -2.41 2.69
CA LYS A 8 7.41 -1.53 3.29
C LYS A 8 8.44 -1.08 2.25
N SER A 9 8.94 -2.02 1.43
CA SER A 9 9.91 -1.70 0.37
C SER A 9 9.33 -0.73 -0.67
N PHE A 10 8.09 -0.92 -1.10
CA PHE A 10 7.42 0.03 -1.99
C PHE A 10 7.30 1.41 -1.38
N PHE A 11 6.91 1.49 -0.11
CA PHE A 11 6.76 2.77 0.56
C PHE A 11 8.08 3.55 0.64
N ILE A 12 9.19 2.88 0.96
CA ILE A 12 10.51 3.53 1.03
C ILE A 12 10.92 4.02 -0.37
N CYS A 13 10.76 3.21 -1.41
CA CYS A 13 11.07 3.62 -2.77
C CYS A 13 10.17 4.79 -3.24
N ASP A 14 8.88 4.72 -2.96
CA ASP A 14 7.92 5.79 -3.28
C ASP A 14 8.34 7.11 -2.60
N ILE A 15 8.81 7.06 -1.35
CA ILE A 15 9.36 8.21 -0.65
C ILE A 15 10.61 8.75 -1.35
N CYS A 16 11.58 7.90 -1.67
CA CYS A 16 12.81 8.32 -2.33
C CYS A 16 12.54 8.98 -3.69
N ILE A 17 11.59 8.45 -4.48
CA ILE A 17 11.20 9.01 -5.78
C ILE A 17 10.62 10.43 -5.60
N VAL A 18 9.65 10.59 -4.68
CA VAL A 18 9.02 11.89 -4.44
C VAL A 18 10.04 12.89 -3.91
N LEU A 19 10.82 12.48 -2.90
CA LEU A 19 11.81 13.32 -2.26
C LEU A 19 12.82 13.85 -3.28
N THR A 20 13.39 12.97 -4.10
CA THR A 20 14.36 13.37 -5.13
C THR A 20 13.75 14.25 -6.22
N SER A 21 12.51 13.96 -6.63
CA SER A 21 11.83 14.76 -7.66
C SER A 21 11.57 16.18 -7.20
N ILE A 22 10.95 16.33 -6.02
CA ILE A 22 10.61 17.66 -5.48
C ILE A 22 11.88 18.41 -5.07
N PHE A 23 12.84 17.74 -4.42
CA PHE A 23 14.11 18.35 -4.04
C PHE A 23 14.88 18.88 -5.27
N THR A 24 14.87 18.16 -6.40
CA THR A 24 15.52 18.62 -7.63
C THR A 24 14.87 19.92 -8.14
N LEU A 25 13.54 19.98 -8.15
CA LEU A 25 12.80 21.17 -8.58
C LEU A 25 13.05 22.34 -7.63
N GLU A 26 13.01 22.09 -6.32
CA GLU A 26 13.28 23.11 -5.31
C GLU A 26 14.70 23.65 -5.44
N TRP A 27 15.68 22.77 -5.58
CA TRP A 27 17.07 23.16 -5.72
C TRP A 27 17.29 24.03 -6.96
N TYR A 28 16.68 23.67 -8.08
CA TYR A 28 16.81 24.43 -9.31
C TYR A 28 16.09 25.79 -9.26
N LEU A 29 14.87 25.84 -8.73
CA LEU A 29 14.05 27.05 -8.71
C LEU A 29 14.49 28.06 -7.66
N PHE A 30 14.87 27.60 -6.47
CA PHE A 30 15.12 28.47 -5.32
C PHE A 30 16.60 28.63 -5.00
N ASN A 31 17.39 27.55 -5.08
CA ASN A 31 18.81 27.57 -4.71
C ASN A 31 19.72 27.80 -5.93
N GLN A 32 19.45 28.86 -6.71
CA GLN A 32 20.17 29.24 -7.94
C GLN A 32 21.57 28.61 -8.10
N PRO A 33 21.92 28.04 -9.27
CA PRO A 33 23.19 27.34 -9.49
C PRO A 33 24.46 28.21 -9.36
N ASN A 34 24.31 29.51 -9.08
CA ASN A 34 25.38 30.49 -8.93
C ASN A 34 25.94 30.61 -7.50
N LEU A 35 25.51 29.77 -6.56
CA LEU A 35 26.27 29.63 -5.32
C LEU A 35 27.66 29.12 -5.69
N ASN A 36 28.70 29.94 -5.53
CA ASN A 36 30.07 29.46 -5.54
C ASN A 36 30.23 28.47 -4.37
N ILE A 37 29.87 27.21 -4.59
CA ILE A 37 29.92 26.13 -3.58
C ILE A 37 31.35 26.00 -3.02
N PHE A 38 32.35 26.47 -3.77
CA PHE A 38 33.75 26.53 -3.40
C PHE A 38 34.12 27.59 -2.35
N SER A 39 33.25 28.57 -2.03
CA SER A 39 33.55 29.62 -1.04
C SER A 39 32.85 29.42 0.32
N LEU A 40 31.97 28.42 0.45
CA LEU A 40 31.24 28.12 1.68
C LEU A 40 31.96 27.07 2.53
N SER A 41 31.80 27.13 3.85
CA SER A 41 32.29 26.06 4.72
C SER A 41 31.54 24.76 4.41
N LEU A 42 32.21 23.63 4.58
CA LEU A 42 31.63 22.30 4.32
C LEU A 42 30.35 22.06 5.16
N GLY A 43 30.26 22.70 6.33
CA GLY A 43 29.07 22.67 7.20
C GLY A 43 27.89 23.46 6.64
N ASP A 44 28.13 24.64 6.05
CA ASP A 44 27.06 25.49 5.49
C ASP A 44 26.46 24.87 4.22
N VAL A 45 27.31 24.23 3.42
CA VAL A 45 26.85 23.43 2.26
C VAL A 45 25.97 22.29 2.77
N PHE A 46 26.42 21.52 3.76
CA PHE A 46 25.65 20.41 4.31
C PHE A 46 24.30 20.85 4.87
N LEU A 47 24.25 21.94 5.62
CA LEU A 47 23.01 22.52 6.16
C LEU A 47 22.05 22.93 5.03
N SER A 48 22.56 23.53 3.96
CA SER A 48 21.76 23.95 2.81
C SER A 48 21.05 22.79 2.10
N PHE A 49 21.62 21.57 2.16
CA PHE A 49 20.97 20.35 1.67
C PHE A 49 20.01 19.74 2.69
N LEU A 50 20.39 19.74 3.97
CA LEU A 50 19.67 18.99 4.99
C LEU A 50 18.32 19.61 5.35
N TYR A 51 18.21 20.94 5.35
CA TYR A 51 16.96 21.63 5.67
C TYR A 51 15.83 21.31 4.69
N PRO A 52 15.98 21.49 3.35
CA PRO A 52 14.93 21.13 2.40
C PRO A 52 14.55 19.65 2.45
N ILE A 53 15.54 18.77 2.61
CA ILE A 53 15.28 17.32 2.70
C ILE A 53 14.45 16.99 3.95
N ALA A 54 14.77 17.58 5.10
CA ALA A 54 14.05 17.36 6.34
C ALA A 54 12.60 17.87 6.26
N ASP A 55 12.39 19.05 5.67
CA ASP A 55 11.05 19.62 5.50
C ASP A 55 10.18 18.77 4.58
N LEU A 56 10.74 18.32 3.45
CA LEU A 56 10.04 17.41 2.53
C LEU A 56 9.70 16.08 3.20
N LEU A 57 10.59 15.54 4.03
CA LEU A 57 10.31 14.32 4.80
C LEU A 57 9.17 14.53 5.80
N PHE A 58 9.13 15.65 6.52
CA PHE A 58 8.02 15.95 7.44
C PHE A 58 6.69 16.11 6.71
N LEU A 59 6.67 16.82 5.59
CA LEU A 59 5.48 16.96 4.75
C LEU A 59 5.02 15.59 4.26
N LEU A 60 5.92 14.78 3.71
CA LEU A 60 5.60 13.47 3.15
C LEU A 60 5.12 12.49 4.23
N LEU A 61 5.71 12.53 5.43
CA LEU A 61 5.24 11.75 6.57
C LEU A 61 3.84 12.19 6.99
N GLY A 62 3.59 13.49 7.14
CA GLY A 62 2.26 14.03 7.47
C GLY A 62 1.19 13.62 6.46
N VAL A 63 1.49 13.78 5.18
CA VAL A 63 0.64 13.33 4.07
C VAL A 63 0.43 11.81 4.14
N SER A 64 1.49 11.02 4.31
CA SER A 64 1.37 9.56 4.34
C SER A 64 0.48 9.05 5.47
N LEU A 65 0.53 9.69 6.65
CA LEU A 65 -0.31 9.37 7.81
C LEU A 65 -1.77 9.76 7.60
N PHE A 66 -2.04 10.75 6.73
CA PHE A 66 -3.41 11.11 6.34
C PHE A 66 -4.08 10.05 5.45
N PHE A 67 -3.30 9.36 4.60
CA PHE A 67 -3.80 8.39 3.63
C PHE A 67 -3.64 6.91 4.06
N ARG A 68 -2.90 6.63 5.13
CA ARG A 68 -2.71 5.26 5.64
C ARG A 68 -3.48 5.04 6.94
N PRO A 69 -4.12 3.86 7.11
CA PRO A 69 -4.72 3.52 8.38
C PRO A 69 -3.63 3.41 9.45
N THR A 70 -3.77 4.18 10.52
CA THR A 70 -2.82 4.23 11.63
C THR A 70 -3.50 3.81 12.91
N ILE A 71 -2.75 3.14 13.77
CA ILE A 71 -3.23 2.63 15.05
C ILE A 71 -2.69 3.56 16.13
N PHE A 72 -3.58 4.34 16.75
CA PHE A 72 -3.23 5.16 17.91
C PHE A 72 -4.29 5.02 18.99
N ASN A 73 -3.89 5.43 20.20
CA ASN A 73 -4.74 5.44 21.38
C ASN A 73 -5.87 6.49 21.28
N SER A 74 -5.74 7.52 20.44
CA SER A 74 -6.77 8.55 20.27
C SER A 74 -6.75 9.17 18.88
N LYS A 75 -7.93 9.32 18.27
CA LYS A 75 -8.10 9.96 16.95
C LYS A 75 -7.60 11.42 16.95
N ARG A 76 -7.86 12.16 18.03
CA ARG A 76 -7.45 13.59 18.15
C ARG A 76 -5.93 13.75 18.14
N LYS A 77 -5.20 12.85 18.79
CA LYS A 77 -3.73 12.90 18.84
C LYS A 77 -3.11 12.71 17.45
N ILE A 78 -3.67 11.83 16.61
CA ILE A 78 -3.21 11.66 15.22
C ILE A 78 -3.43 12.95 14.42
N TYR A 79 -4.63 13.52 14.46
CA TYR A 79 -4.91 14.73 13.67
C TYR A 79 -4.05 15.91 14.09
N ILE A 80 -3.81 16.09 15.39
CA ILE A 80 -2.88 17.12 15.88
C ILE A 80 -1.48 16.83 15.38
N PHE A 81 -1.00 15.58 15.46
CA PHE A 81 0.33 15.20 14.98
C PHE A 81 0.51 15.45 13.47
N ILE A 82 -0.47 15.06 12.65
CA ILE A 82 -0.46 15.31 11.20
C ILE A 82 -0.45 16.82 10.92
N PHE A 83 -1.29 17.59 11.63
CA PHE A 83 -1.35 19.04 11.49
C PHE A 83 0.00 19.69 11.83
N VAL A 84 0.66 19.25 12.90
CA VAL A 84 1.98 19.75 13.30
C VAL A 84 3.02 19.48 12.23
N LEU A 85 3.10 18.25 11.69
CA LEU A 85 4.09 17.90 10.67
C LEU A 85 3.93 18.77 9.40
N ILE A 86 2.70 18.88 8.90
CA ILE A 86 2.42 19.64 7.65
C ILE A 86 2.63 21.14 7.87
N SER A 87 2.10 21.70 8.95
CA SER A 87 2.23 23.13 9.24
C SER A 87 3.69 23.52 9.52
N SER A 88 4.45 22.69 10.25
CA SER A 88 5.87 22.94 10.51
C SER A 88 6.69 22.99 9.22
N ALA A 89 6.51 22.02 8.32
CA ALA A 89 7.20 22.01 7.02
C ALA A 89 6.81 23.23 6.16
N THR A 90 5.52 23.56 6.14
CA THR A 90 5.01 24.70 5.35
C THR A 90 5.57 26.04 5.86
N PHE A 91 5.57 26.26 7.18
CA PHE A 91 6.11 27.49 7.76
C PHE A 91 7.62 27.59 7.59
N ASN A 92 8.37 26.49 7.70
CA ASN A 92 9.82 26.52 7.47
C ASN A 92 10.13 26.91 6.02
N TYR A 93 9.39 26.36 5.06
CA TYR A 93 9.51 26.69 3.65
C TYR A 93 9.21 28.18 3.36
N ILE A 94 8.10 28.70 3.91
CA ILE A 94 7.72 30.11 3.81
C ILE A 94 8.80 31.01 4.43
N TYR A 95 9.35 30.61 5.59
CA TYR A 95 10.43 31.33 6.24
C TYR A 95 11.66 31.42 5.36
N PHE A 96 12.15 30.29 4.84
CA PHE A 96 13.34 30.26 3.99
C PHE A 96 13.17 31.13 2.73
N TYR A 97 12.00 31.06 2.08
CA TYR A 97 11.70 31.86 0.90
C TYR A 97 11.64 33.35 1.20
N LEU A 98 10.91 33.75 2.25
CA LEU A 98 10.66 35.17 2.54
C LEU A 98 11.80 35.85 3.29
N ASN A 99 12.71 35.11 3.92
CA ASN A 99 13.81 35.66 4.72
C ASN A 99 14.69 36.66 3.94
N ASN A 100 14.80 36.49 2.63
CA ASN A 100 15.64 37.36 1.78
C ASN A 100 14.85 38.50 1.12
N HIS A 101 13.52 38.52 1.23
CA HIS A 101 12.64 39.47 0.55
C HIS A 101 11.93 40.45 1.48
N LEU A 102 11.84 40.14 2.78
CA LEU A 102 11.06 40.92 3.74
C LEU A 102 11.94 41.74 4.71
N SER A 103 11.34 42.77 5.29
CA SER A 103 11.92 43.58 6.35
C SER A 103 12.12 42.78 7.64
N THR A 104 13.14 43.15 8.43
CA THR A 104 13.55 42.45 9.68
C THR A 104 12.40 42.29 10.68
N GLU A 105 11.54 43.31 10.82
CA GLU A 105 10.37 43.27 11.70
C GLU A 105 9.39 42.15 11.31
N THR A 106 9.14 41.99 10.01
CA THR A 106 8.19 40.99 9.50
C THR A 106 8.74 39.56 9.63
N ILE A 107 10.05 39.39 9.45
CA ILE A 107 10.74 38.10 9.68
C ILE A 107 10.64 37.69 11.15
N THR A 108 10.70 38.64 12.07
CA THR A 108 10.58 38.39 13.51
C THR A 108 9.19 37.86 13.87
N LEU A 109 8.13 38.45 13.30
CA LEU A 109 6.76 37.93 13.43
C LEU A 109 6.60 36.53 12.82
N LEU A 110 7.18 36.29 11.64
CA LEU A 110 7.14 34.98 11.00
C LEU A 110 7.85 33.90 11.85
N ARG A 111 8.93 34.26 12.54
CA ARG A 111 9.65 33.38 13.47
C ARG A 111 8.80 32.99 14.69
N LEU A 112 7.92 33.87 15.17
CA LEU A 112 6.92 33.54 16.19
C LEU A 112 5.87 32.55 15.65
N LEU A 113 5.36 32.79 14.44
CA LEU A 113 4.35 31.95 13.80
C LEU A 113 4.86 30.52 13.57
N TYR A 114 6.12 30.37 13.16
CA TYR A 114 6.80 29.08 12.99
C TYR A 114 6.85 28.22 14.29
N ARG A 115 6.81 28.84 15.48
CA ARG A 115 6.85 28.09 16.76
C ARG A 115 5.48 27.55 17.19
N ILE A 116 4.39 28.04 16.62
CA ILE A 116 3.02 27.65 16.98
C ILE A 116 2.78 26.14 16.77
N PRO A 117 3.16 25.50 15.65
CA PRO A 117 3.07 24.06 15.46
C PRO A 117 3.72 23.25 16.60
N ILE A 118 4.87 23.70 17.10
CA ILE A 118 5.60 22.98 18.16
C ILE A 118 4.82 23.02 19.48
N LEU A 119 4.12 24.12 19.77
CA LEU A 119 3.27 24.23 20.96
C LEU A 119 2.11 23.23 20.92
N PHE A 120 1.58 22.91 19.74
CA PHE A 120 0.55 21.88 19.60
C PHE A 120 1.05 20.48 19.97
N ILE A 121 2.36 20.20 19.93
CA ILE A 121 2.94 18.95 20.44
C ILE A 121 2.77 18.86 21.96
N ALA A 122 3.05 19.96 22.67
CA ALA A 122 2.85 20.02 24.12
C ALA A 122 1.37 19.84 24.50
N ILE A 123 0.47 20.46 23.74
CA ILE A 123 -0.98 20.29 23.90
C ILE A 123 -1.37 18.82 23.65
N ALA A 124 -0.86 18.18 22.59
CA ALA A 124 -1.12 16.77 22.30
C ALA A 124 -0.65 15.83 23.41
N GLY A 125 0.47 16.16 24.07
CA GLY A 125 1.01 15.43 25.23
C GLY A 125 0.14 15.57 26.48
N SER A 126 -0.46 16.75 26.69
CA SER A 126 -1.34 17.03 27.84
C SER A 126 -2.70 16.32 27.77
N ILE A 127 -3.15 15.92 26.58
CA ILE A 127 -4.38 15.14 26.40
C ILE A 127 -4.19 13.80 27.11
N SER A 128 -4.78 13.68 28.29
CA SER A 128 -4.65 12.51 29.16
C SER A 128 -5.16 11.27 28.43
N ALA A 129 -4.43 10.16 28.55
CA ALA A 129 -4.97 8.87 28.15
C ALA A 129 -6.13 8.56 29.09
N ASP A 130 -7.32 8.38 28.53
CA ASP A 130 -8.52 8.01 29.27
C ASP A 130 -8.23 6.74 30.08
N ARG A 131 -8.10 6.87 31.40
CA ARG A 131 -7.64 5.79 32.30
C ARG A 131 -8.63 4.63 32.39
N ASN A 132 -9.87 4.81 31.94
CA ASN A 132 -10.94 3.83 32.07
C ASN A 132 -11.40 3.19 30.75
N SER A 133 -10.79 3.52 29.61
CA SER A 133 -11.09 2.77 28.38
C SER A 133 -10.24 1.51 28.36
N HIS A 134 -10.88 0.34 28.46
CA HIS A 134 -10.32 -0.91 27.90
C HIS A 134 -9.60 -0.56 26.58
N LYS A 135 -8.39 -1.10 26.38
CA LYS A 135 -7.46 -0.78 25.26
C LYS A 135 -8.14 -0.88 23.88
N ASN A 136 -8.94 0.12 23.54
CA ASN A 136 -9.66 0.25 22.30
C ASN A 136 -8.75 1.04 21.39
N TYR A 137 -7.83 0.33 20.74
CA TYR A 137 -7.06 0.91 19.66
C TYR A 137 -8.04 1.33 18.56
N PHE A 138 -8.11 2.64 18.29
CA PHE A 138 -8.93 3.12 17.20
C PHE A 138 -8.14 3.00 15.91
N ILE A 139 -8.66 2.22 14.97
CA ILE A 139 -8.20 2.24 13.59
C ILE A 139 -8.80 3.51 12.97
N VAL A 140 -7.96 4.51 12.73
CA VAL A 140 -8.38 5.69 11.96
C VAL A 140 -8.31 5.31 10.49
N ASN A 141 -9.47 5.07 9.88
CA ASN A 141 -9.56 4.85 8.45
C ASN A 141 -9.45 6.20 7.71
N PRO A 142 -8.60 6.31 6.68
CA PRO A 142 -8.43 7.55 5.92
C PRO A 142 -9.67 7.87 5.09
N ILE A 143 -9.92 9.16 4.87
CA ILE A 143 -11.05 9.68 4.05
C ILE A 143 -10.82 9.37 2.56
N ILE A 144 -9.55 9.36 2.13
CA ILE A 144 -9.13 9.10 0.75
C ILE A 144 -8.32 7.81 0.73
N GLY A 145 -8.71 6.86 -0.13
CA GLY A 145 -8.21 5.49 -0.11
C GLY A 145 -6.73 5.32 -0.50
N LYS A 146 -6.16 4.18 -0.08
CA LYS A 146 -4.76 3.73 -0.34
C LYS A 146 -4.29 3.86 -1.79
N LYS A 147 -5.21 3.87 -2.76
CA LYS A 147 -4.92 4.02 -4.20
C LYS A 147 -4.27 5.38 -4.54
N ALA A 148 -4.65 6.46 -3.85
CA ALA A 148 -4.07 7.78 -4.11
C ALA A 148 -2.56 7.83 -3.83
N LEU A 149 -2.13 7.14 -2.76
CA LEU A 149 -0.73 7.08 -2.35
C LEU A 149 0.16 6.38 -3.40
N VAL A 150 -0.39 5.44 -4.16
CA VAL A 150 0.34 4.70 -5.20
C VAL A 150 0.60 5.57 -6.44
N VAL A 151 -0.31 6.50 -6.74
CA VAL A 151 -0.23 7.42 -7.89
C VAL A 151 0.74 8.57 -7.63
N PHE A 152 0.86 8.99 -6.38
CA PHE A 152 1.62 10.19 -5.99
C PHE A 152 3.08 10.22 -6.49
N PRO A 153 3.89 9.15 -6.39
CA PRO A 153 5.25 9.15 -6.92
C PRO A 153 5.32 9.31 -8.44
N TYR A 154 4.38 8.72 -9.18
CA TYR A 154 4.32 8.86 -10.64
C TYR A 154 3.95 10.27 -11.05
N LEU A 155 3.07 10.93 -10.29
CA LEU A 155 2.70 12.31 -10.51
C LEU A 155 3.90 13.25 -10.26
N ALA A 156 4.67 13.02 -9.20
CA ALA A 156 5.89 13.79 -8.92
C ALA A 156 6.93 13.67 -10.06
N VAL A 157 7.15 12.46 -10.57
CA VAL A 157 8.05 12.21 -11.71
C VAL A 157 7.52 12.90 -12.98
N ALA A 158 6.21 12.82 -13.24
CA ALA A 158 5.60 13.48 -14.40
C ALA A 158 5.75 15.00 -14.34
N ILE A 159 5.63 15.62 -13.16
CA ILE A 159 5.90 17.05 -12.96
C ILE A 159 7.36 17.36 -13.23
N LEU A 160 8.31 16.59 -12.68
CA LEU A 160 9.75 16.82 -12.90
C LEU A 160 10.11 16.75 -14.39
N ILE A 161 9.68 15.69 -15.08
CA ILE A 161 9.95 15.51 -16.51
C ILE A 161 9.25 16.61 -17.32
N GLY A 162 7.98 16.90 -17.03
CA GLY A 162 7.21 17.94 -17.71
C GLY A 162 7.83 19.33 -17.55
N PHE A 163 8.31 19.66 -16.35
CA PHE A 163 9.04 20.89 -16.09
C PHE A 163 10.36 20.93 -16.87
N THR A 164 11.12 19.83 -16.86
CA THR A 164 12.39 19.72 -17.63
C THR A 164 12.18 19.95 -19.13
N LEU A 165 11.12 19.39 -19.70
CA LEU A 165 10.78 19.54 -21.11
C LEU A 165 10.31 20.95 -21.45
N LYS A 166 9.54 21.59 -20.56
CA LYS A 166 9.03 22.95 -20.75
C LYS A 166 10.17 23.98 -20.72
N GLU A 167 11.08 23.85 -19.75
CA GLU A 167 12.16 24.81 -19.55
C GLU A 167 13.20 24.74 -20.67
N GLN A 168 13.30 23.62 -21.41
CA GLN A 168 14.27 23.40 -22.50
C GLN A 168 15.74 23.67 -22.10
N THR A 169 16.05 23.67 -20.81
CA THR A 169 17.40 23.95 -20.31
C THR A 169 18.24 22.70 -20.19
N SER A 170 19.49 22.74 -20.67
CA SER A 170 20.51 21.71 -20.40
C SER A 170 21.15 21.87 -19.01
N SER A 171 20.38 22.29 -18.01
CA SER A 171 20.87 22.46 -16.64
C SER A 171 21.37 21.12 -16.09
N SER A 172 22.64 21.08 -15.66
CA SER A 172 23.24 19.89 -15.06
C SER A 172 22.43 19.39 -13.85
N THR A 173 21.82 20.30 -13.08
CA THR A 173 20.97 19.97 -11.93
C THR A 173 19.72 19.17 -12.33
N LEU A 174 18.95 19.63 -13.33
CA LEU A 174 17.75 18.92 -13.77
C LEU A 174 18.09 17.56 -14.37
N ILE A 175 19.15 17.50 -15.17
CA ILE A 175 19.58 16.23 -15.79
C ILE A 175 19.98 15.23 -14.70
N THR A 176 20.80 15.66 -13.74
CA THR A 176 21.25 14.81 -12.63
C THR A 176 20.07 14.34 -11.78
N GLY A 177 19.15 15.24 -11.43
CA GLY A 177 17.95 14.88 -10.66
C GLY A 177 17.02 13.92 -11.39
N ASN A 178 16.83 14.09 -12.70
CA ASN A 178 16.09 13.13 -13.53
C ASN A 178 16.77 11.75 -13.56
N CYS A 179 18.10 11.69 -13.72
CA CYS A 179 18.84 10.43 -13.69
C CYS A 179 18.70 9.70 -12.36
N ILE A 180 18.86 10.41 -11.23
CA ILE A 180 18.70 9.83 -9.89
C ILE A 180 17.26 9.33 -9.69
N THR A 181 16.28 10.14 -10.07
CA THR A 181 14.86 9.78 -9.99
C THR A 181 14.55 8.53 -10.83
N PHE A 182 15.11 8.45 -12.04
CA PHE A 182 14.97 7.29 -12.91
C PHE A 182 15.55 6.01 -12.30
N ILE A 183 16.72 6.08 -11.65
CA ILE A 183 17.29 4.94 -10.91
C ILE A 183 16.33 4.45 -9.83
N PHE A 184 15.73 5.35 -9.04
CA PHE A 184 14.75 4.96 -8.02
C PHE A 184 13.50 4.33 -8.63
N VAL A 185 13.03 4.82 -9.78
CA VAL A 185 11.92 4.21 -10.53
C VAL A 185 12.29 2.80 -10.98
N LEU A 186 13.51 2.56 -11.47
CA LEU A 186 13.99 1.24 -11.85
C LEU A 186 14.06 0.28 -10.66
N ILE A 187 14.57 0.74 -9.52
CA ILE A 187 14.60 -0.04 -8.28
C ILE A 187 13.17 -0.44 -7.87
N ARG A 188 12.24 0.52 -7.86
CA ARG A 188 10.83 0.25 -7.58
C ARG A 188 10.25 -0.78 -8.55
N HIS A 189 10.51 -0.63 -9.85
CA HIS A 189 10.03 -1.56 -10.87
C HIS A 189 10.60 -2.98 -10.67
N SER A 190 11.87 -3.10 -10.30
CA SER A 190 12.50 -4.38 -9.95
C SER A 190 11.80 -5.06 -8.78
N ILE A 191 11.49 -4.31 -7.71
CA ILE A 191 10.77 -4.83 -6.54
C ILE A 191 9.37 -5.31 -6.95
N VAL A 192 8.63 -4.56 -7.78
CA VAL A 192 7.31 -4.97 -8.29
C VAL A 192 7.42 -6.28 -9.07
N ARG A 193 8.43 -6.40 -9.94
CA ARG A 193 8.67 -7.62 -10.72
C ARG A 193 8.96 -8.82 -9.83
N MET A 194 9.76 -8.64 -8.77
CA MET A 194 10.04 -9.71 -7.80
C MET A 194 8.78 -10.16 -7.06
N GLN A 195 7.95 -9.21 -6.61
CA GLN A 195 6.68 -9.52 -5.97
C GLN A 195 5.76 -10.31 -6.92
N ASN A 196 5.61 -9.84 -8.17
CA ASN A 196 4.76 -10.48 -9.16
C ASN A 196 5.23 -11.92 -9.46
N ASN A 197 6.53 -12.14 -9.63
CA ASN A 197 7.08 -13.48 -9.86
C ASN A 197 6.81 -14.42 -8.67
N SER A 198 6.92 -13.92 -7.43
CA SER A 198 6.60 -14.71 -6.23
C SER A 198 5.12 -15.07 -6.16
N LEU A 199 4.24 -14.16 -6.57
CA LEU A 199 2.79 -14.39 -6.60
C LEU A 199 2.42 -15.42 -7.68
N THR A 200 2.99 -15.30 -8.88
CA THR A 200 2.79 -16.27 -9.97
C THR A 200 3.20 -17.69 -9.56
N LYS A 201 4.34 -17.85 -8.90
CA LYS A 201 4.79 -19.17 -8.40
C LYS A 201 3.83 -19.76 -7.38
N ARG A 202 3.32 -18.94 -6.44
CA ARG A 202 2.33 -19.38 -5.45
C ARG A 202 1.03 -19.80 -6.11
N LEU A 203 0.58 -19.05 -7.11
CA LEU A 203 -0.62 -19.36 -7.89
C LEU A 203 -0.45 -20.68 -8.66
N GLN A 204 0.69 -20.89 -9.31
CA GLN A 204 1.01 -22.14 -10.00
C GLN A 204 1.02 -23.34 -9.04
N ALA A 205 1.66 -23.20 -7.87
CA ALA A 205 1.68 -24.26 -6.86
C ALA A 205 0.27 -24.59 -6.34
N PHE A 206 -0.56 -23.58 -6.11
CA PHE A 206 -1.94 -23.79 -5.69
C PHE A 206 -2.80 -24.44 -6.79
N ASN A 207 -2.62 -24.03 -8.04
CA ASN A 207 -3.30 -24.65 -9.18
C ASN A 207 -2.91 -26.12 -9.34
N ALA A 208 -1.62 -26.46 -9.22
CA ALA A 208 -1.15 -27.84 -9.28
C ALA A 208 -1.78 -28.72 -8.17
N GLN A 209 -1.87 -28.20 -6.94
CA GLN A 209 -2.56 -28.89 -5.84
C GLN A 209 -4.06 -29.05 -6.09
N LEU A 210 -4.68 -28.06 -6.73
CA LEU A 210 -6.10 -28.12 -7.06
C LEU A 210 -6.36 -29.16 -8.15
N GLU A 211 -5.51 -29.21 -9.18
CA GLU A 211 -5.57 -30.21 -10.25
C GLU A 211 -5.43 -31.62 -9.70
N GLU A 212 -4.45 -31.88 -8.83
CA GLU A 212 -4.27 -33.18 -8.16
C GLU A 212 -5.52 -33.58 -7.35
N LYS A 213 -6.10 -32.63 -6.60
CA LYS A 213 -7.30 -32.92 -5.81
C LYS A 213 -8.52 -33.20 -6.69
N VAL A 214 -8.65 -32.51 -7.81
CA VAL A 214 -9.73 -32.72 -8.78
C VAL A 214 -9.58 -34.08 -9.45
N THR A 215 -8.38 -34.47 -9.88
CA THR A 215 -8.15 -35.77 -10.51
C THR A 215 -8.42 -36.93 -9.55
N LEU A 216 -7.95 -36.83 -8.30
CA LEU A 216 -8.23 -37.83 -7.25
C LEU A 216 -9.73 -37.96 -6.94
N ARG A 217 -10.47 -36.86 -6.85
CA ARG A 217 -11.93 -36.93 -6.64
C ARG A 217 -12.66 -37.47 -7.86
N THR A 218 -12.22 -37.11 -9.06
CA THR A 218 -12.87 -37.57 -10.29
C THR A 218 -12.68 -39.06 -10.46
N SER A 219 -11.49 -39.61 -10.17
CA SER A 219 -11.27 -41.06 -10.22
C SER A 219 -12.07 -41.82 -9.16
N ASP A 220 -12.13 -41.32 -7.93
CA ASP A 220 -12.97 -41.93 -6.86
C ASP A 220 -14.46 -41.92 -7.23
N LEU A 221 -14.95 -40.83 -7.83
CA LEU A 221 -16.34 -40.74 -8.30
C LEU A 221 -16.62 -41.72 -9.44
N VAL A 222 -15.71 -41.84 -10.41
CA VAL A 222 -15.84 -42.82 -11.51
C VAL A 222 -15.89 -44.23 -10.94
N HIS A 223 -14.96 -44.58 -10.05
CA HIS A 223 -14.93 -45.91 -9.43
C HIS A 223 -16.20 -46.21 -8.61
N LYS A 224 -16.71 -45.24 -7.84
CA LYS A 224 -17.98 -45.38 -7.11
C LYS A 224 -19.17 -45.53 -8.05
N SER A 225 -19.19 -44.78 -9.15
CA SER A 225 -20.24 -44.87 -10.17
C SER A 225 -20.25 -46.25 -10.83
N GLU A 226 -19.08 -46.79 -11.19
CA GLU A 226 -18.96 -48.13 -11.75
C GLU A 226 -19.38 -49.22 -10.76
N ALA A 227 -18.93 -49.14 -9.50
CA ALA A 227 -19.32 -50.09 -8.46
C ALA A 227 -20.84 -50.07 -8.19
N LEU A 228 -21.47 -48.88 -8.22
CA LEU A 228 -22.92 -48.75 -8.11
C LEU A 228 -23.63 -49.37 -9.32
N SER A 229 -23.15 -49.10 -10.53
CA SER A 229 -23.70 -49.68 -11.77
C SER A 229 -23.66 -51.21 -11.75
N GLN A 230 -22.52 -51.80 -11.35
CA GLN A 230 -22.38 -53.25 -11.20
C GLN A 230 -23.34 -53.83 -10.15
N LYS A 231 -23.44 -53.19 -8.98
CA LYS A 231 -24.39 -53.62 -7.94
C LYS A 231 -25.83 -53.54 -8.41
N GLN A 232 -26.19 -52.49 -9.14
CA GLN A 232 -27.53 -52.32 -9.70
C GLN A 232 -27.83 -53.38 -10.76
N GLN A 233 -26.88 -53.70 -11.64
CA GLN A 233 -27.07 -54.75 -12.64
C GLN A 233 -27.19 -56.13 -12.02
N LYS A 234 -26.37 -56.43 -10.99
CA LYS A 234 -26.48 -57.68 -10.23
C LYS A 234 -27.81 -57.78 -9.48
N PHE A 235 -28.27 -56.69 -8.84
CA PHE A 235 -29.58 -56.62 -8.20
C PHE A 235 -30.71 -56.85 -9.21
N LYS A 236 -30.67 -56.16 -10.36
CA LYS A 236 -31.66 -56.33 -11.41
C LYS A 236 -31.72 -57.78 -11.91
N SER A 237 -30.57 -58.40 -12.12
CA SER A 237 -30.51 -59.82 -12.52
C SER A 237 -31.13 -60.74 -11.46
N LEU A 238 -30.77 -60.56 -10.19
CA LEU A 238 -31.29 -61.36 -9.08
C LEU A 238 -32.78 -61.15 -8.83
N TYR A 239 -33.31 -59.95 -9.06
CA TYR A 239 -34.72 -59.62 -8.87
C TYR A 239 -35.58 -60.11 -10.04
N GLU A 240 -35.22 -59.74 -11.27
CA GLU A 240 -36.03 -60.02 -12.47
C GLU A 240 -36.06 -61.51 -12.81
N TYR A 241 -34.93 -62.22 -12.66
CA TYR A 241 -34.83 -63.64 -13.01
C TYR A 241 -34.96 -64.56 -11.79
N HIS A 242 -35.46 -64.08 -10.66
CA HIS A 242 -35.75 -64.95 -9.51
C HIS A 242 -36.91 -65.89 -9.86
N PRO A 243 -36.82 -67.21 -9.57
CA PRO A 243 -37.88 -68.16 -9.92
C PRO A 243 -39.18 -67.94 -9.13
N ASP A 244 -39.10 -67.36 -7.93
CA ASP A 244 -40.27 -67.03 -7.12
C ASP A 244 -40.74 -65.58 -7.35
N PRO A 245 -42.06 -65.30 -7.25
CA PRO A 245 -42.59 -63.93 -7.25
C PRO A 245 -42.02 -63.09 -6.11
N ILE A 246 -41.35 -62.00 -6.44
CA ILE A 246 -40.85 -61.01 -5.47
C ILE A 246 -41.64 -59.72 -5.65
N PHE A 247 -42.24 -59.24 -4.56
CA PHE A 247 -42.98 -57.97 -4.53
C PHE A 247 -42.21 -56.93 -3.72
N THR A 248 -42.14 -55.72 -4.23
CA THR A 248 -41.67 -54.56 -3.47
C THR A 248 -42.86 -53.79 -2.93
N ILE A 249 -42.78 -53.39 -1.66
CA ILE A 249 -43.84 -52.71 -0.91
C ILE A 249 -43.24 -51.45 -0.28
N ASP A 250 -44.00 -50.35 -0.30
CA ASP A 250 -43.58 -49.13 0.38
C ASP A 250 -43.76 -49.25 1.91
N LEU A 251 -43.30 -48.21 2.64
CA LEU A 251 -43.40 -48.16 4.10
C LEU A 251 -44.85 -48.09 4.63
N HIS A 252 -45.85 -47.96 3.76
CA HIS A 252 -47.28 -47.87 4.05
C HIS A 252 -48.03 -49.12 3.59
N GLY A 253 -47.29 -50.15 3.13
CA GLY A 253 -47.85 -51.44 2.72
C GLY A 253 -48.44 -51.46 1.31
N VAL A 254 -48.19 -50.44 0.49
CA VAL A 254 -48.66 -50.39 -0.91
C VAL A 254 -47.68 -51.12 -1.81
N PHE A 255 -48.17 -52.08 -2.62
CA PHE A 255 -47.35 -52.79 -3.61
C PHE A 255 -46.86 -51.82 -4.69
N LEU A 256 -45.54 -51.74 -4.86
CA LEU A 256 -44.88 -50.83 -5.80
C LEU A 256 -44.56 -51.54 -7.12
N ASN A 257 -44.00 -52.75 -7.07
CA ASN A 257 -43.59 -53.49 -8.26
C ASN A 257 -43.49 -54.99 -7.99
N VAL A 258 -43.58 -55.80 -9.04
CA VAL A 258 -43.38 -57.26 -9.02
C VAL A 258 -42.34 -57.65 -10.09
N ASN A 259 -41.57 -58.71 -9.84
CA ASN A 259 -40.63 -59.25 -10.83
C ASN A 259 -41.34 -60.09 -11.93
N GLN A 260 -40.61 -60.46 -12.99
CA GLN A 260 -41.18 -61.23 -14.11
C GLN A 260 -41.86 -62.55 -13.73
N ALA A 261 -41.43 -63.24 -12.67
CA ALA A 261 -42.05 -64.50 -12.24
C ALA A 261 -43.43 -64.31 -11.59
N GLY A 262 -43.74 -63.11 -11.09
CA GLY A 262 -45.02 -62.75 -10.49
C GLY A 262 -45.92 -61.88 -11.37
N SER A 263 -45.47 -61.52 -12.59
CA SER A 263 -46.25 -60.79 -13.60
C SER A 263 -46.94 -61.73 -14.57
#